data_AF-A0A1B8F144-F1
#
_entry.id   AF-A0A1B8F144-F1
#
_cell.length_a   1.000
_cell.length_b   1.000
_cell.length_c   1.000
_cell.angle_alpha   90.00
_cell.angle_beta   90.00
_cell.angle_gamma   90.00
#
_symmetry.space_group_name_H-M   'P 1'
#
loop_
_entity.id
_entity.type
_entity.pdbx_description
1 polymer ?
#
loop_
_entity_poly.entity_id
_entity_poly.type
_entity_poly.pdbx_seq_one_letter_code
_entity_poly.pdbx_strand_id
1 'polypeptide(L)'
;MRKSLGSNTTSSSPQFQFSMTLKHLKADALQFLDLSTSNIFVDSDLDITCVIDWAFASTVPVSTALITPGLPHPRDGTEQFLDLAFKSGFVADRPHGEAKLELSLWECTRRAWFFTRLVLLDGLQDYYYFKELYTSVYKPTEDINISVLFKTAQKEDKLIELAEELADDEEWAPEILKYEEDYFAIIRNREKPTAKEATLIGIERHAIARKINMVSGVSQDFVADHRLWRWIEEMKRDRSIYAT
;
A
#
# COMPACT_ATOMS: atom_id res chain seq x y z
N MET A 1 -37.29 -0.84 -45.62
CA MET A 1 -36.22 -0.79 -46.65
C MET A 1 -35.35 0.42 -46.35
N ARG A 2 -34.05 0.20 -46.04
CA ARG A 2 -32.92 1.18 -45.83
C ARG A 2 -33.09 2.18 -44.68
N LYS A 3 -32.35 2.12 -43.54
CA LYS A 3 -30.89 2.32 -43.25
C LYS A 3 -30.32 3.70 -43.64
N SER A 4 -29.86 4.46 -42.64
CA SER A 4 -28.57 5.20 -42.56
C SER A 4 -28.55 6.04 -41.26
N LEU A 5 -27.82 5.63 -40.21
CA LEU A 5 -26.49 6.13 -39.76
C LEU A 5 -26.46 7.66 -39.49
N GLY A 6 -25.97 8.23 -38.39
CA GLY A 6 -25.19 7.83 -37.20
C GLY A 6 -24.98 9.14 -36.40
N SER A 7 -24.82 9.15 -35.08
CA SER A 7 -23.53 8.92 -34.42
C SER A 7 -23.77 8.86 -32.91
N ASN A 8 -23.43 7.72 -32.31
CA ASN A 8 -23.25 7.57 -30.88
C ASN A 8 -21.81 7.95 -30.56
N THR A 9 -21.61 8.94 -29.70
CA THR A 9 -20.36 9.14 -28.98
C THR A 9 -20.69 9.28 -27.50
N THR A 10 -21.01 8.15 -26.86
CA THR A 10 -20.95 8.05 -25.40
C THR A 10 -19.50 7.78 -25.03
N SER A 11 -18.81 8.87 -24.67
CA SER A 11 -17.54 8.84 -23.95
C SER A 11 -17.75 8.16 -22.60
N SER A 12 -17.44 6.87 -22.52
CA SER A 12 -17.38 6.14 -21.26
C SER A 12 -16.09 6.49 -20.53
N SER A 13 -16.17 7.44 -19.60
CA SER A 13 -15.11 7.63 -18.60
C SER A 13 -15.02 6.37 -17.72
N PRO A 14 -13.83 5.82 -17.46
CA PRO A 14 -13.67 4.71 -16.54
C PRO A 14 -13.92 5.24 -15.11
N GLN A 15 -15.10 4.94 -14.56
CA GLN A 15 -15.37 5.17 -13.14
C GLN A 15 -14.39 4.35 -12.31
N PHE A 16 -13.58 5.00 -11.47
CA PHE A 16 -12.71 4.33 -10.49
C PHE A 16 -13.53 3.80 -9.32
N GLN A 17 -14.41 2.85 -9.62
CA GLN A 17 -15.05 2.05 -8.59
C GLN A 17 -14.14 0.85 -8.32
N PHE A 18 -13.35 0.92 -7.24
CA PHE A 18 -12.69 -0.27 -6.67
C PHE A 18 -13.76 -1.14 -5.99
N SER A 19 -14.74 -1.60 -6.77
CA SER A 19 -15.65 -2.65 -6.36
C SER A 19 -14.99 -3.97 -6.73
N MET A 20 -14.07 -4.42 -5.89
CA MET A 20 -13.73 -5.84 -5.87
C MET A 20 -15.03 -6.54 -5.47
N THR A 21 -15.78 -7.00 -6.46
CA THR A 21 -17.10 -7.56 -6.21
C THR A 21 -16.85 -8.84 -5.40
N LEU A 22 -17.09 -8.77 -4.09
CA LEU A 22 -17.07 -9.87 -3.10
C LEU A 22 -17.88 -11.10 -3.53
N LYS A 23 -18.57 -11.05 -4.67
CA LYS A 23 -19.29 -12.15 -5.29
C LYS A 23 -18.41 -13.37 -5.58
N HIS A 24 -17.08 -13.21 -5.71
CA HIS A 24 -16.13 -14.32 -5.90
C HIS A 24 -15.47 -14.82 -4.61
N LEU A 25 -15.77 -14.19 -3.46
CA LEU A 25 -15.22 -14.51 -2.13
C LEU A 25 -16.23 -15.30 -1.27
N LYS A 26 -17.18 -15.98 -1.91
CA LYS A 26 -18.43 -16.52 -1.32
C LYS A 26 -18.28 -17.69 -0.34
N ALA A 27 -17.07 -18.12 -0.03
CA ALA A 27 -16.83 -19.17 0.95
C ALA A 27 -15.97 -18.60 2.07
N ASP A 28 -16.44 -18.79 3.30
CA ASP A 28 -15.77 -18.34 4.51
C ASP A 28 -14.93 -19.50 5.09
N ALA A 29 -13.71 -19.19 5.51
CA ALA A 29 -12.79 -20.12 6.16
C ALA A 29 -12.15 -19.45 7.38
N LEU A 30 -11.75 -20.26 8.36
CA LEU A 30 -11.00 -19.75 9.51
C LEU A 30 -9.53 -19.59 9.12
N GLN A 31 -8.98 -18.38 9.22
CA GLN A 31 -7.57 -18.11 8.99
C GLN A 31 -6.88 -17.68 10.28
N PHE A 32 -5.66 -18.19 10.44
CA PHE A 32 -4.72 -17.77 11.45
C PHE A 32 -3.85 -16.63 10.90
N LEU A 33 -4.08 -15.40 11.38
CA LEU A 33 -3.42 -14.21 10.83
C LEU A 33 -1.97 -14.02 11.30
N ASP A 34 -1.55 -14.71 12.35
CA ASP A 34 -0.21 -14.57 12.94
C ASP A 34 0.67 -15.83 12.78
N LEU A 35 0.57 -16.52 11.64
CA LEU A 35 1.27 -17.79 11.40
C LEU A 35 2.80 -17.60 11.23
N SER A 36 3.51 -17.44 12.34
CA SER A 36 4.97 -17.37 12.40
C SER A 36 5.59 -18.72 12.77
N THR A 37 6.88 -18.90 12.49
CA THR A 37 7.61 -20.11 12.92
C THR A 37 7.60 -20.32 14.43
N SER A 38 7.43 -19.25 15.23
CA SER A 38 7.32 -19.35 16.69
C SER A 38 5.99 -19.95 17.15
N ASN A 39 4.97 -19.92 16.28
CA ASN A 39 3.62 -20.41 16.57
C ASN A 39 3.37 -21.82 16.00
N ILE A 40 4.34 -22.41 15.29
CA ILE A 40 4.25 -23.76 14.69
C ILE A 40 5.26 -24.69 15.37
N PHE A 41 4.78 -25.78 15.95
CA PHE A 41 5.61 -26.83 16.54
C PHE A 41 5.60 -28.04 15.62
N VAL A 42 6.80 -28.55 15.34
CA VAL A 42 7.01 -29.75 14.52
C VAL A 42 7.75 -30.81 15.33
N ASP A 43 7.57 -32.07 15.00
CA ASP A 43 8.38 -33.17 15.56
C ASP A 43 9.70 -33.37 14.80
N SER A 44 10.39 -34.49 15.06
CA SER A 44 11.64 -34.84 14.40
C SER A 44 11.49 -35.16 12.91
N ASP A 45 10.29 -35.54 12.47
CA ASP A 45 9.99 -35.90 11.09
C ASP A 45 9.40 -34.71 10.30
N LEU A 46 9.33 -33.53 10.93
CA LEU A 46 8.78 -32.27 10.42
C LEU A 46 7.24 -32.26 10.28
N ASP A 47 6.56 -33.18 10.95
CA ASP A 47 5.09 -33.16 11.01
C ASP A 47 4.63 -32.09 12.01
N ILE A 48 3.61 -31.31 11.63
CA ILE A 48 3.05 -30.27 12.50
C ILE A 48 2.32 -30.94 13.66
N THR A 49 2.88 -30.80 14.87
CA THR A 49 2.30 -31.35 16.10
C THR A 49 1.34 -30.39 16.78
N CYS A 50 1.58 -29.08 16.65
CA CYS A 50 0.75 -28.05 17.25
C CYS A 50 0.89 -26.70 16.53
N VAL A 51 -0.22 -25.97 16.46
CA VAL A 51 -0.24 -24.53 16.16
C VAL A 51 -0.84 -23.83 17.37
N ILE A 52 -0.16 -22.80 17.89
CA ILE A 52 -0.59 -22.05 19.09
C ILE A 52 -0.96 -20.61 18.74
N ASP A 53 -1.33 -19.81 19.75
CA ASP A 53 -1.58 -18.37 19.66
C ASP A 53 -2.73 -17.94 18.72
N TRP A 54 -3.90 -18.56 18.92
CA TRP A 54 -5.11 -18.34 18.11
C TRP A 54 -5.83 -17.02 18.41
N ALA A 55 -5.20 -16.10 19.14
CA ALA A 55 -5.81 -14.85 19.57
C ALA A 55 -6.24 -13.96 18.39
N PHE A 56 -5.58 -14.09 17.24
CA PHE A 56 -5.88 -13.35 16.01
C PHE A 56 -6.56 -14.20 14.93
N ALA A 57 -7.12 -15.36 15.29
CA ALA A 57 -7.89 -16.16 14.35
C ALA A 57 -9.19 -15.44 13.97
N SER A 58 -9.49 -15.39 12.67
CA SER A 58 -10.70 -14.73 12.17
C SER A 58 -11.29 -15.50 10.98
N THR A 59 -12.59 -15.31 10.76
CA THR A 59 -13.26 -15.81 9.57
C THR A 59 -12.96 -14.87 8.40
N VAL A 60 -12.39 -15.42 7.34
CA VAL A 60 -11.98 -14.70 6.14
C VAL A 60 -12.50 -15.41 4.89
N PRO A 61 -12.53 -14.75 3.73
CA PRO A 61 -12.73 -15.44 2.47
C PRO A 61 -11.72 -16.57 2.25
N VAL A 62 -12.16 -17.67 1.62
CA VAL A 62 -11.29 -18.82 1.30
C VAL A 62 -10.04 -18.42 0.52
N SER A 63 -10.12 -17.46 -0.41
CA SER A 63 -8.93 -16.98 -1.12
C SER A 63 -7.91 -16.33 -0.20
N THR A 64 -8.34 -15.74 0.92
CA THR A 64 -7.46 -15.16 1.92
C THR A 64 -6.88 -16.27 2.81
N ALA A 65 -7.69 -17.25 3.20
CA ALA A 65 -7.21 -18.42 3.96
C ALA A 65 -6.19 -19.27 3.18
N LEU A 66 -6.30 -19.30 1.84
CA LEU A 66 -5.37 -20.01 0.94
C LEU A 66 -4.12 -19.20 0.56
N ILE A 67 -3.91 -18.02 1.16
CA ILE A 67 -2.66 -17.29 1.03
C ILE A 67 -1.54 -18.14 1.65
N THR A 68 -0.48 -18.39 0.88
CA THR A 68 0.74 -19.03 1.39
C THR A 68 1.30 -18.19 2.55
N PRO A 69 1.49 -18.77 3.74
CA PRO A 69 2.07 -18.04 4.85
C PRO A 69 3.54 -17.68 4.57
N GLY A 70 3.89 -16.42 4.82
CA GLY A 70 5.28 -15.99 4.89
C GLY A 70 5.93 -16.54 6.15
N LEU A 71 7.16 -17.07 6.02
CA LEU A 71 7.98 -17.53 7.15
C LEU A 71 9.36 -16.87 7.06
N PRO A 72 9.99 -16.53 8.20
CA PRO A 72 9.58 -16.85 9.57
C PRO A 72 8.43 -16.00 10.13
N HIS A 73 8.14 -14.83 9.54
CA HIS A 73 7.04 -13.96 9.96
C HIS A 73 5.95 -13.91 8.87
N PRO A 74 4.65 -13.84 9.24
CA PRO A 74 3.54 -13.58 8.33
C PRO A 74 3.71 -12.35 7.43
N ARG A 75 4.66 -11.47 7.75
CA ARG A 75 5.01 -10.24 7.03
C ARG A 75 5.91 -10.48 5.83
N ASP A 76 6.62 -11.58 5.85
CA ASP A 76 7.59 -11.90 4.83
C ASP A 76 6.86 -12.25 3.53
N GLY A 77 7.47 -11.86 2.41
CA GLY A 77 7.03 -12.32 1.11
C GLY A 77 7.34 -13.80 0.94
N THR A 78 6.53 -14.49 0.13
CA THR A 78 6.78 -15.89 -0.22
C THR A 78 7.48 -15.99 -1.57
N GLU A 79 8.46 -16.88 -1.66
CA GLU A 79 9.09 -17.24 -2.93
C GLU A 79 8.16 -18.16 -3.75
N GLN A 80 8.25 -18.09 -5.07
CA GLN A 80 7.35 -18.83 -5.97
C GLN A 80 7.38 -20.34 -5.73
N PHE A 81 8.54 -20.90 -5.37
CA PHE A 81 8.64 -22.34 -5.10
C PHE A 81 7.89 -22.75 -3.83
N LEU A 82 7.85 -21.89 -2.81
CA LEU A 82 7.10 -22.12 -1.57
C LEU A 82 5.60 -22.03 -1.83
N ASP A 83 5.17 -21.05 -2.62
CA ASP A 83 3.76 -20.95 -3.06
C ASP A 83 3.31 -22.23 -3.77
N LEU A 84 4.16 -22.78 -4.66
CA LEU A 84 3.89 -24.03 -5.36
C LEU A 84 3.89 -25.25 -4.44
N ALA A 85 4.82 -25.32 -3.48
CA ALA A 85 4.89 -26.41 -2.51
C ALA A 85 3.66 -26.40 -1.60
N PHE A 86 3.28 -25.25 -1.06
CA PHE A 86 2.10 -25.08 -0.21
C PHE A 86 0.82 -25.48 -0.96
N LYS A 87 0.64 -24.96 -2.18
CA LYS A 87 -0.51 -25.31 -3.02
C LYS A 87 -0.55 -26.80 -3.35
N SER A 88 0.59 -27.41 -3.67
CA SER A 88 0.66 -28.85 -3.97
C SER A 88 0.32 -29.71 -2.75
N GLY A 89 0.86 -29.35 -1.58
CA GLY A 89 0.56 -30.03 -0.31
C GLY A 89 -0.93 -29.95 0.04
N PHE A 90 -1.50 -28.76 -0.03
CA PHE A 90 -2.94 -28.54 0.23
C PHE A 90 -3.85 -29.34 -0.72
N VAL A 91 -3.45 -29.49 -1.99
CA VAL A 91 -4.21 -30.29 -2.97
C VAL A 91 -4.05 -31.80 -2.71
N ALA A 92 -2.86 -32.24 -2.31
CA ALA A 92 -2.56 -33.65 -2.05
C ALA A 92 -3.25 -34.18 -0.80
N ASP A 93 -3.34 -33.36 0.25
CA ASP A 93 -3.91 -33.75 1.56
C ASP A 93 -5.44 -33.57 1.64
N ARG A 94 -6.10 -33.34 0.50
CA ARG A 94 -7.55 -33.09 0.48
C ARG A 94 -8.32 -34.36 0.89
N PRO A 95 -9.20 -34.29 1.91
CA PRO A 95 -10.02 -35.43 2.28
C PRO A 95 -10.92 -35.86 1.12
N HIS A 96 -10.99 -37.17 0.88
CA HIS A 96 -11.80 -37.76 -0.19
C HIS A 96 -13.28 -37.44 0.02
N GLY A 97 -13.85 -36.58 -0.83
CA GLY A 97 -15.28 -36.26 -0.84
C GLY A 97 -15.62 -34.76 -0.82
N GLU A 98 -14.65 -33.88 -0.62
CA GLU A 98 -14.90 -32.43 -0.69
C GLU A 98 -15.00 -31.93 -2.12
N ALA A 99 -15.94 -30.99 -2.34
CA ALA A 99 -16.13 -30.32 -3.62
C ALA A 99 -14.80 -29.73 -4.08
N LYS A 100 -14.48 -29.94 -5.37
CA LYS A 100 -13.22 -29.46 -5.95
C LYS A 100 -13.13 -27.95 -5.75
N LEU A 101 -12.25 -27.48 -4.85
CA LEU A 101 -11.91 -26.06 -4.74
C LEU A 101 -11.61 -25.53 -6.12
N GLU A 102 -12.34 -24.50 -6.51
CA GLU A 102 -12.27 -23.93 -7.84
C GLU A 102 -10.86 -23.36 -8.07
N LEU A 103 -10.25 -23.65 -9.22
CA LEU A 103 -8.91 -23.14 -9.54
C LEU A 103 -8.86 -21.60 -9.50
N SER A 104 -9.99 -20.95 -9.78
CA SER A 104 -10.15 -19.49 -9.70
C SER A 104 -9.91 -18.92 -8.29
N LEU A 105 -10.11 -19.71 -7.23
CA LEU A 105 -9.82 -19.26 -5.86
C LEU A 105 -8.32 -19.07 -5.64
N TRP A 106 -7.49 -19.94 -6.23
CA TRP A 106 -6.03 -19.81 -6.23
C TRP A 106 -5.52 -18.66 -7.09
N GLU A 107 -6.27 -18.25 -8.11
CA GLU A 107 -5.92 -17.03 -8.87
C GLU A 107 -6.15 -15.76 -8.03
N CYS A 108 -7.10 -15.83 -7.09
CA CYS A 108 -7.41 -14.74 -6.19
C CYS A 108 -6.49 -14.65 -4.97
N THR A 109 -5.77 -15.71 -4.59
CA THR A 109 -4.90 -15.70 -3.37
C THR A 109 -3.83 -14.62 -3.44
N ARG A 110 -3.17 -14.47 -4.60
CA ARG A 110 -2.12 -13.44 -4.76
C ARG A 110 -2.68 -12.03 -4.66
N ARG A 111 -3.88 -11.80 -5.21
CA ARG A 111 -4.59 -10.51 -5.09
C ARG A 111 -5.01 -10.25 -3.65
N ALA A 112 -5.54 -11.26 -2.97
CA ALA A 112 -5.90 -11.18 -1.56
C ALA A 112 -4.68 -10.84 -0.70
N TRP A 113 -3.51 -11.42 -0.98
CA TRP A 113 -2.26 -11.09 -0.29
C TRP A 113 -1.86 -9.62 -0.44
N PHE A 114 -1.85 -9.09 -1.68
CA PHE A 114 -1.56 -7.67 -1.90
C PHE A 114 -2.60 -6.76 -1.23
N PHE A 115 -3.89 -7.12 -1.31
CA PHE A 115 -4.97 -6.35 -0.70
C PHE A 115 -4.85 -6.30 0.83
N THR A 116 -4.62 -7.44 1.50
CA THR A 116 -4.45 -7.50 2.95
C THR A 116 -3.28 -6.63 3.41
N ARG A 117 -2.16 -6.63 2.69
CA ARG A 117 -1.01 -5.76 2.99
C ARG A 117 -1.35 -4.27 2.94
N LEU A 118 -2.09 -3.86 1.91
CA LEU A 118 -2.49 -2.47 1.72
C LEU A 118 -3.49 -2.01 2.80
N VAL A 119 -4.48 -2.84 3.12
CA VAL A 119 -5.53 -2.46 4.09
C VAL A 119 -5.03 -2.49 5.53
N LEU A 120 -4.14 -3.43 5.87
CA LEU A 120 -3.53 -3.49 7.20
C LEU A 120 -2.40 -2.47 7.40
N LEU A 121 -2.01 -1.73 6.35
CA LEU A 121 -0.87 -0.80 6.36
C LEU A 121 0.40 -1.47 6.89
N ASP A 122 0.56 -2.75 6.53
CA ASP A 122 1.56 -3.65 7.10
C ASP A 122 2.78 -3.81 6.17
N GLY A 123 2.83 -2.99 5.12
CA GLY A 123 3.82 -3.00 4.05
C GLY A 123 4.85 -1.89 4.18
N LEU A 124 6.09 -2.18 3.74
CA LEU A 124 7.12 -1.14 3.52
C LEU A 124 7.10 -0.57 2.09
N GLN A 125 6.33 -1.18 1.18
CA GLN A 125 6.32 -0.86 -0.25
C GLN A 125 4.89 -0.76 -0.79
N ASP A 126 4.05 0.07 -0.17
CA ASP A 126 2.63 0.19 -0.50
C ASP A 126 2.38 0.52 -1.97
N TYR A 127 3.25 1.35 -2.56
CA TYR A 127 3.20 1.64 -3.99
C TYR A 127 3.33 0.38 -4.86
N TYR A 128 4.29 -0.49 -4.53
CA TYR A 128 4.51 -1.74 -5.26
C TYR A 128 3.31 -2.67 -5.11
N TYR A 129 2.80 -2.85 -3.88
CA TYR A 129 1.64 -3.71 -3.63
C TYR A 129 0.38 -3.21 -4.36
N PHE A 130 0.15 -1.90 -4.36
CA PHE A 130 -0.96 -1.31 -5.10
C PHE A 130 -0.81 -1.50 -6.61
N LYS A 131 0.38 -1.21 -7.17
CA LYS A 131 0.64 -1.38 -8.61
C LYS A 131 0.41 -2.83 -9.05
N GLU A 132 0.91 -3.80 -8.31
CA GLU A 132 0.74 -5.22 -8.61
C GLU A 132 -0.72 -5.67 -8.49
N LEU A 133 -1.42 -5.26 -7.43
CA LEU A 133 -2.84 -5.56 -7.25
C LEU A 133 -3.67 -4.99 -8.40
N TYR A 134 -3.48 -3.71 -8.72
CA TYR A 134 -4.20 -3.02 -9.78
C TYR A 134 -3.95 -3.67 -11.13
N THR A 135 -2.68 -3.95 -11.47
CA THR A 135 -2.30 -4.62 -12.72
C THR A 135 -2.92 -6.02 -12.81
N SER A 136 -2.94 -6.76 -11.70
CA SER A 136 -3.53 -8.10 -11.65
C SER A 136 -5.05 -8.10 -11.90
N VAL A 137 -5.76 -7.09 -11.39
CA VAL A 137 -7.22 -6.96 -11.53
C VAL A 137 -7.62 -6.43 -12.91
N TYR A 138 -7.04 -5.30 -13.32
CA TYR A 138 -7.47 -4.56 -14.51
C TYR A 138 -6.73 -4.97 -15.79
N LYS A 139 -5.59 -5.67 -15.68
CA LYS A 139 -4.78 -6.17 -16.81
C LYS A 139 -4.61 -5.14 -17.95
N PRO A 140 -4.10 -3.93 -17.66
CA PRO A 140 -3.96 -2.91 -18.68
C PRO A 140 -2.95 -3.30 -19.75
N THR A 141 -3.16 -2.79 -20.95
CA THR A 141 -2.32 -3.05 -22.13
C THR A 141 -1.05 -2.22 -22.18
N GLU A 142 -0.99 -1.12 -21.42
CA GLU A 142 0.14 -0.20 -21.35
C GLU A 142 0.64 -0.07 -19.90
N ASP A 143 1.88 0.41 -19.71
CA ASP A 143 2.40 0.67 -18.37
C ASP A 143 1.57 1.76 -17.69
N ILE A 144 1.31 1.54 -16.40
CA ILE A 144 0.32 2.30 -15.65
C ILE A 144 1.03 3.40 -14.89
N ASN A 145 0.67 4.64 -15.19
CA ASN A 145 1.04 5.75 -14.32
C ASN A 145 0.04 5.86 -13.16
N ILE A 146 0.38 5.20 -12.05
CA ILE A 146 -0.39 5.20 -10.79
C ILE A 146 -0.59 6.63 -10.24
N SER A 147 0.37 7.54 -10.45
CA SER A 147 0.26 8.94 -10.00
C SER A 147 -0.87 9.67 -10.72
N VAL A 148 -0.91 9.57 -12.05
CA VAL A 148 -1.98 10.14 -12.88
C VAL A 148 -3.33 9.53 -12.52
N LEU A 149 -3.34 8.22 -12.26
CA LEU A 149 -4.52 7.48 -11.86
C LEU A 149 -5.12 8.04 -10.56
N PHE A 150 -4.32 8.19 -9.50
CA PHE A 150 -4.80 8.77 -8.24
C PHE A 150 -5.24 10.23 -8.41
N LYS A 151 -4.48 11.05 -9.14
CA LYS A 151 -4.85 12.45 -9.40
C LYS A 151 -6.12 12.61 -10.23
N THR A 152 -6.43 11.63 -11.07
CA THR A 152 -7.67 11.61 -11.83
C THR A 152 -8.82 11.17 -10.93
N ALA A 153 -8.63 10.13 -10.12
CA ALA A 153 -9.61 9.69 -9.13
C ALA A 153 -9.95 10.80 -8.11
N GLN A 154 -8.96 11.53 -7.62
CA GLN A 154 -9.16 12.68 -6.71
C GLN A 154 -10.04 13.79 -7.28
N LYS A 155 -10.24 13.85 -8.60
CA LYS A 155 -11.12 14.81 -9.26
C LYS A 155 -12.55 14.29 -9.42
N GLU A 156 -12.84 13.08 -8.97
CA GLU A 156 -14.21 12.56 -8.95
C GLU A 156 -15.02 13.31 -7.89
N ASP A 157 -16.21 13.78 -8.27
CA ASP A 157 -17.08 14.61 -7.42
C ASP A 157 -17.25 14.03 -6.01
N LYS A 158 -17.41 12.71 -5.88
CA LYS A 158 -17.54 12.03 -4.58
C LYS A 158 -16.31 12.17 -3.68
N LEU A 159 -15.11 12.14 -4.26
CA LEU A 159 -13.87 12.28 -3.50
C LEU A 159 -13.59 13.75 -3.18
N ILE A 160 -14.03 14.67 -4.04
CA ILE A 160 -14.00 16.11 -3.75
C ILE A 160 -14.95 16.42 -2.58
N GLU A 161 -16.21 15.97 -2.65
CA GLU A 161 -17.20 16.14 -1.58
C GLU A 161 -16.71 15.54 -0.25
N LEU A 162 -16.15 14.33 -0.28
CA LEU A 162 -15.56 13.71 0.91
C LEU A 162 -14.35 14.49 1.44
N ALA A 163 -13.51 15.03 0.55
CA ALA A 163 -12.38 15.85 0.96
C ALA A 163 -12.82 17.18 1.58
N GLU A 164 -13.90 17.79 1.08
CA GLU A 164 -14.52 18.99 1.66
C GLU A 164 -15.11 18.69 3.04
N GLU A 165 -15.84 17.58 3.18
CA GLU A 165 -16.37 17.12 4.47
C GLU A 165 -15.27 16.88 5.51
N LEU A 166 -14.18 16.19 5.12
CA LEU A 166 -13.03 15.96 5.99
C LEU A 166 -12.24 17.24 6.31
N ALA A 167 -12.25 18.22 5.41
CA ALA A 167 -11.61 19.51 5.63
C ALA A 167 -12.36 20.38 6.65
N ASP A 168 -13.69 20.25 6.73
CA ASP A 168 -14.51 20.91 7.74
C ASP A 168 -14.24 20.38 9.16
N ASP A 169 -13.88 19.09 9.28
CA ASP A 169 -13.39 18.48 10.53
C ASP A 169 -11.91 18.84 10.84
N GLU A 170 -11.19 19.40 9.87
CA GLU A 170 -9.79 19.84 9.98
C GLU A 170 -9.71 21.24 10.63
N GLU A 171 -10.37 21.42 11.78
CA GLU A 171 -10.51 22.68 12.55
C GLU A 171 -9.17 23.26 13.09
N TRP A 172 -8.01 22.72 12.70
CA TRP A 172 -6.74 22.87 13.40
C TRP A 172 -5.65 23.60 12.62
N ALA A 173 -5.93 24.25 11.49
CA ALA A 173 -4.89 24.95 10.71
C ALA A 173 -3.99 25.91 11.54
N PRO A 174 -4.50 26.72 12.50
CA PRO A 174 -3.65 27.56 13.36
C PRO A 174 -2.81 26.76 14.36
N GLU A 175 -3.37 25.66 14.85
CA GLU A 175 -2.71 24.79 15.82
C GLU A 175 -1.64 23.94 15.16
N ILE A 176 -1.88 23.41 13.96
CA ILE A 176 -0.90 22.73 13.12
C ILE A 176 0.27 23.66 12.82
N LEU A 177 0.00 24.92 12.45
CA LEU A 177 1.07 25.92 12.24
C LEU A 177 1.90 26.14 13.51
N LYS A 178 1.24 26.25 14.66
CA LYS A 178 1.94 26.37 15.96
C LYS A 178 2.75 25.11 16.28
N TYR A 179 2.20 23.91 16.05
CA TYR A 179 2.90 22.64 16.25
C TYR A 179 4.09 22.49 15.30
N GLU A 180 3.97 22.93 14.05
CA GLU A 180 5.08 22.99 13.10
C GLU A 180 6.17 23.96 13.57
N GLU A 181 5.78 25.17 13.98
CA GLU A 181 6.70 26.17 14.53
C GLU A 181 7.43 25.64 15.77
N ASP A 182 6.70 25.02 16.71
CA ASP A 182 7.23 24.41 17.92
C ASP A 182 8.16 23.22 17.59
N TYR A 183 7.79 22.36 16.63
CA TYR A 183 8.61 21.24 16.17
C TYR A 183 9.95 21.71 15.60
N PHE A 184 9.93 22.69 14.70
CA PHE A 184 11.16 23.24 14.12
C PHE A 184 11.96 24.08 15.12
N ALA A 185 11.32 24.66 16.14
CA ALA A 185 12.00 25.29 17.28
C ALA A 185 12.68 24.26 18.20
N ILE A 186 12.07 23.10 18.45
CA ILE A 186 12.66 22.02 19.25
C ILE A 186 13.85 21.40 18.54
N ILE A 187 13.75 21.16 17.23
CA ILE A 187 14.88 20.66 16.43
C ILE A 187 16.07 21.62 16.49
N ARG A 188 15.82 22.93 16.43
CA ARG A 188 16.83 23.98 16.62
C ARG A 188 17.54 23.88 17.96
N ASN A 189 16.84 23.42 19.01
CA ASN A 189 17.36 23.36 20.38
C ASN A 189 18.01 22.01 20.75
N ARG A 190 17.81 20.94 19.96
CA ARG A 190 18.35 19.59 20.26
C ARG A 190 19.73 19.33 19.68
N GLU A 191 20.08 19.97 18.58
CA GLU A 191 21.41 19.82 18.00
C GLU A 191 22.39 20.70 18.81
N LYS A 192 23.60 20.22 19.10
CA LYS A 192 24.71 21.01 19.70
C LYS A 192 25.62 21.76 18.69
N PRO A 193 25.13 22.49 17.67
CA PRO A 193 25.96 23.46 16.96
C PRO A 193 26.10 24.76 17.78
N THR A 194 26.99 25.64 17.33
CA THR A 194 26.94 27.04 17.77
C THR A 194 25.56 27.64 17.43
N ALA A 195 25.03 28.55 18.26
CA ALA A 195 23.64 29.05 18.14
C ALA A 195 23.24 29.55 16.72
N LYS A 196 24.22 29.94 15.91
CA LYS A 196 24.06 30.39 14.53
C LYS A 196 23.80 29.24 13.55
N GLU A 197 24.49 28.10 13.72
CA GLU A 197 24.37 26.91 12.87
C GLU A 197 23.04 26.17 13.11
N ALA A 198 22.60 26.04 14.37
CA ALA A 198 21.34 25.37 14.68
C ALA A 198 20.12 26.15 14.14
N THR A 199 20.19 27.48 14.18
CA THR A 199 19.19 28.37 13.57
C THR A 199 19.15 28.21 12.06
N LEU A 200 20.32 28.06 11.40
CA LEU A 200 20.39 27.79 9.96
C LEU A 200 19.75 26.44 9.62
N ILE A 201 20.04 25.38 10.38
CA ILE A 201 19.53 24.03 10.12
C ILE A 201 17.99 23.97 10.25
N GLY A 202 17.42 24.63 11.26
CA GLY A 202 15.97 24.73 11.42
C GLY A 202 15.30 25.47 10.25
N ILE A 203 15.88 26.60 9.83
CA ILE A 203 15.39 27.38 8.68
C ILE A 203 15.51 26.58 7.38
N GLU A 204 16.61 25.85 7.20
CA GLU A 204 16.84 25.00 6.02
C GLU A 204 15.84 23.86 5.94
N ARG A 205 15.60 23.13 7.04
CA ARG A 205 14.63 22.03 7.08
C ARG A 205 13.21 22.54 6.80
N HIS A 206 12.84 23.69 7.38
CA HIS A 206 11.54 24.31 7.12
C HIS A 206 11.37 24.75 5.66
N ALA A 207 12.41 25.38 5.09
CA ALA A 207 12.40 25.80 3.69
C ALA A 207 12.34 24.60 2.72
N ILE A 208 13.06 23.52 3.02
CA ILE A 208 13.01 22.27 2.25
C ILE A 208 11.60 21.67 2.32
N ALA A 209 10.99 21.58 3.51
CA ALA A 209 9.64 21.03 3.68
C ALA A 209 8.60 21.83 2.89
N ARG A 210 8.61 23.17 3.00
CA ARG A 210 7.72 24.03 2.21
C ARG A 210 7.93 23.87 0.70
N LYS A 211 9.18 23.75 0.27
CA LYS A 211 9.49 23.59 -1.15
C LYS A 211 9.05 22.21 -1.67
N ILE A 212 9.21 21.15 -0.88
CA ILE A 212 8.68 19.82 -1.20
C ILE A 212 7.16 19.87 -1.32
N ASN A 213 6.47 20.51 -0.38
CA ASN A 213 5.01 20.62 -0.40
C ASN A 213 4.49 21.46 -1.58
N MET A 214 5.20 22.51 -1.94
CA MET A 214 4.90 23.29 -3.14
C MET A 214 5.12 22.46 -4.41
N VAL A 215 6.23 21.73 -4.50
CA VAL A 215 6.56 20.91 -5.68
C VAL A 215 5.60 19.72 -5.81
N SER A 216 5.17 19.10 -4.71
CA SER A 216 4.17 18.03 -4.74
C SER A 216 2.82 18.53 -5.26
N GLY A 217 2.44 19.77 -4.93
CA GLY A 217 1.22 20.41 -5.45
C GLY A 217 1.30 20.78 -6.94
N VAL A 218 2.47 21.15 -7.44
CA VAL A 218 2.65 21.63 -8.83
C VAL A 218 3.00 20.49 -9.80
N SER A 219 3.78 19.50 -9.38
CA SER A 219 4.27 18.44 -10.26
C SER A 219 3.29 17.26 -10.33
N GLN A 220 2.96 16.83 -11.55
CA GLN A 220 2.08 15.69 -11.78
C GLN A 220 2.70 14.35 -11.39
N ASP A 221 4.02 14.21 -11.44
CA ASP A 221 4.74 12.96 -11.16
C ASP A 221 5.71 13.08 -9.98
N PHE A 222 5.42 13.97 -9.02
CA PHE A 222 6.24 14.05 -7.81
C PHE A 222 6.18 12.75 -7.02
N VAL A 223 7.32 12.07 -6.94
CA VAL A 223 7.53 10.90 -6.09
C VAL A 223 8.73 11.17 -5.21
N ALA A 224 8.56 11.02 -3.90
CA ALA A 224 9.64 11.16 -2.92
C ALA A 224 10.56 9.93 -2.95
N ASP A 225 11.31 9.77 -4.03
CA ASP A 225 12.26 8.65 -4.21
C ASP A 225 13.71 9.06 -3.91
N HIS A 226 14.64 8.13 -4.12
CA HIS A 226 16.08 8.36 -3.92
C HIS A 226 16.66 9.55 -4.70
N ARG A 227 16.00 10.04 -5.75
CA ARG A 227 16.40 11.26 -6.50
C ARG A 227 16.10 12.52 -5.69
N LEU A 228 15.00 12.55 -4.95
CA LEU A 228 14.69 13.64 -4.03
C LEU A 228 15.77 13.78 -2.96
N TRP A 229 16.19 12.65 -2.38
CA TRP A 229 17.25 12.64 -1.36
C TRP A 229 18.59 13.13 -1.92
N ARG A 230 18.97 12.69 -3.13
CA ARG A 230 20.16 13.23 -3.82
C ARG A 230 20.07 14.74 -4.07
N TRP A 231 18.92 15.23 -4.52
CA TRP A 231 18.70 16.66 -4.74
C TRP A 231 18.80 17.48 -3.44
N ILE A 232 18.26 16.96 -2.33
CA ILE A 232 18.39 17.59 -1.00
C ILE A 232 19.87 17.65 -0.57
N GLU A 233 20.64 16.58 -0.80
CA GLU A 233 22.07 16.55 -0.50
C GLU A 233 22.88 17.54 -1.36
N GLU A 234 22.58 17.64 -2.65
CA GLU A 234 23.18 18.61 -3.58
C GLU A 234 22.88 20.05 -3.15
N MET A 235 21.62 20.36 -2.82
CA MET A 235 21.21 21.67 -2.30
C MET A 235 21.95 22.07 -1.02
N LYS A 236 22.22 21.10 -0.13
CA LYS A 236 23.03 21.33 1.08
C LYS A 236 24.49 21.62 0.74
N ARG A 237 25.06 20.91 -0.24
CA ARG A 237 26.45 21.13 -0.69
C ARG A 237 26.63 22.49 -1.35
N ASP A 238 25.73 22.87 -2.25
CA ASP A 238 25.83 24.15 -2.96
C ASP A 238 25.79 25.35 -2.00
N ARG A 239 24.94 25.31 -0.96
CA ARG A 239 24.89 26.38 0.05
C ARG A 239 26.13 26.45 0.94
N SER A 240 26.82 25.34 1.18
CA SER A 240 28.08 25.34 1.93
C SER A 240 29.20 26.10 1.20
N ILE A 241 29.14 26.16 -0.13
CA ILE A 241 30.11 26.87 -0.98
C ILE A 241 29.89 28.39 -0.92
N TYR A 242 28.67 28.85 -0.69
CA TYR A 242 28.33 30.28 -0.57
C TYR A 242 28.28 30.80 0.88
N ALA A 243 28.63 29.96 1.86
CA ALA A 243 28.64 30.31 3.29
C ALA A 243 30.06 30.59 3.85
N THR A 244 31.03 30.89 2.98
CA THR A 244 32.35 31.45 3.37
C THR A 244 32.33 32.96 3.26
#